data_AF-A0A8I1PMQ5-F1
#
_entry.id   AF-A0A8I1PMQ5-F1
#
_cell.length_a   1.000
_cell.length_b   1.000
_cell.length_c   1.000
_cell.angle_alpha   90.00
_cell.angle_beta   90.00
_cell.angle_gamma   90.00
#
_symmetry.space_group_name_H-M   'P 1'
#
loop_
_entity.id
_entity.type
_entity.pdbx_description
1 polymer ?
#
loop_
_entity_poly.entity_id
_entity_poly.type
_entity_poly.pdbx_seq_one_letter_code
_entity_poly.pdbx_strand_id
1 'polypeptide(L)'
;MVPDTFGAVTLLVVAERAAALVPGFRTFLQACSLPGDPGGSLGREGHRLATEFDRLHGWVADSPGPPGQEAEQTCLLTALRHHRMIIHDALQLTFPKVRTRYLLDQAR
;
A
#
# COMPACT_ATOMS: atom_id res chain seq x y z
N MET A 1 22.22 27.70 14.02
CA MET A 1 21.91 26.35 13.51
C MET A 1 20.55 26.45 12.85
N VAL A 2 20.48 26.37 11.51
CA VAL A 2 19.18 26.36 10.82
C VAL A 2 18.55 25.01 11.14
N PRO A 3 17.35 24.95 11.76
CA PRO A 3 16.69 23.67 11.99
C PRO A 3 16.52 22.99 10.65
N ASP A 4 16.87 21.71 10.57
CA ASP A 4 16.90 20.95 9.33
C ASP A 4 15.47 20.78 8.78
N THR A 5 15.01 21.80 8.05
CA THR A 5 13.68 21.88 7.43
C THR A 5 13.48 20.80 6.38
N PHE A 6 14.56 20.21 5.86
CA PHE A 6 14.49 19.23 4.78
C PHE A 6 13.82 17.93 5.22
N GLY A 7 14.15 17.42 6.42
CA GLY A 7 13.54 16.20 6.95
C GLY A 7 12.03 16.36 7.18
N ALA A 8 11.62 17.46 7.81
CA ALA A 8 10.21 17.73 8.10
C ALA A 8 9.36 17.92 6.82
N VAL A 9 9.89 18.66 5.84
CA VAL A 9 9.23 18.82 4.54
C VAL A 9 9.12 17.48 3.81
N THR A 10 10.14 16.63 3.90
CA THR A 10 10.12 15.29 3.30
C THR A 10 9.00 14.42 3.89
N LEU A 11 8.86 14.39 5.21
CA LEU A 11 7.79 13.64 5.87
C LEU A 11 6.40 14.14 5.43
N LEU A 12 6.20 15.46 5.37
CA LEU A 12 4.94 16.05 4.92
C LEU A 12 4.62 15.69 3.47
N VAL A 13 5.58 15.84 2.56
CA VAL A 13 5.38 15.52 1.13
C VAL A 13 5.07 14.04 0.94
N VAL A 14 5.72 13.15 1.70
CA VAL A 14 5.39 11.72 1.64
C VAL A 14 4.00 11.45 2.20
N ALA A 15 3.63 12.06 3.32
CA ALA A 15 2.30 11.91 3.91
C ALA A 15 1.19 12.39 2.96
N GLU A 16 1.37 13.54 2.28
CA GLU A 16 0.44 14.05 1.27
C GLU A 16 0.30 13.10 0.09
N ARG A 17 1.40 12.57 -0.43
CA ARG A 17 1.38 11.59 -1.52
C ARG A 17 0.71 10.29 -1.10
N ALA A 18 0.99 9.80 0.10
CA ALA A 18 0.33 8.62 0.64
C ALA A 18 -1.19 8.84 0.77
N ALA A 19 -1.60 9.99 1.30
CA ALA A 19 -3.01 10.36 1.42
C ALA A 19 -3.71 10.41 0.05
N ALA A 20 -3.04 10.91 -0.99
CA ALA A 20 -3.57 10.95 -2.35
C ALA A 20 -3.80 9.54 -2.95
N LEU A 21 -3.08 8.51 -2.49
CA LEU A 21 -3.27 7.12 -2.91
C LEU A 21 -4.46 6.45 -2.20
N VAL A 22 -4.88 6.93 -1.02
CA VAL A 22 -5.91 6.28 -0.19
C VAL A 22 -7.24 6.09 -0.91
N PRO A 23 -7.80 7.06 -1.68
CA PRO A 23 -9.03 6.84 -2.42
C PRO A 23 -8.92 5.66 -3.41
N GLY A 24 -7.84 5.61 -4.18
CA GLY A 24 -7.58 4.51 -5.12
C GLY A 24 -7.40 3.17 -4.41
N PHE A 25 -6.68 3.15 -3.29
CA PHE A 25 -6.56 1.99 -2.41
C PHE A 25 -7.93 1.49 -1.91
N ARG A 26 -8.81 2.37 -1.45
CA ARG A 26 -10.16 1.99 -0.98
C ARG A 26 -11.01 1.44 -2.11
N THR A 27 -10.98 2.06 -3.29
CA THR A 27 -11.67 1.55 -4.48
C THR A 27 -11.15 0.17 -4.89
N PHE A 28 -9.83 -0.03 -4.86
CA PHE A 28 -9.21 -1.32 -5.12
C PHE A 28 -9.71 -2.40 -4.15
N LEU A 29 -9.69 -2.13 -2.83
CA LEU A 29 -10.17 -3.10 -1.84
C LEU A 29 -11.66 -3.42 -1.99
N GLN A 30 -12.48 -2.41 -2.30
CA GLN A 30 -13.89 -2.63 -2.58
C GLN A 30 -14.07 -3.54 -3.79
N ALA A 31 -13.34 -3.32 -4.88
CA ALA A 31 -13.38 -4.19 -6.06
C ALA A 31 -12.92 -5.61 -5.75
N CYS A 32 -11.86 -5.79 -4.94
CA CYS A 32 -11.41 -7.10 -4.46
C CYS A 32 -12.47 -7.85 -3.65
N SER A 33 -13.39 -7.14 -3.00
CA SER A 33 -14.44 -7.74 -2.17
C SER A 33 -15.69 -8.17 -2.95
N LEU A 34 -15.81 -7.77 -4.22
CA LEU A 34 -16.97 -8.11 -5.04
C LEU A 34 -16.88 -9.55 -5.56
N PRO A 35 -18.01 -10.27 -5.64
CA PRO A 35 -18.04 -11.60 -6.25
C PRO A 35 -17.86 -11.51 -7.77
N GLY A 36 -17.18 -12.49 -8.36
CA GLY A 36 -17.00 -12.61 -9.81
C GLY A 36 -15.54 -12.74 -10.23
N ASP A 37 -15.29 -12.69 -11.54
CA ASP A 37 -13.93 -12.60 -12.06
C ASP A 37 -13.39 -11.18 -11.85
N PRO A 38 -12.36 -10.99 -11.00
CA PRO A 38 -11.80 -9.67 -10.72
C PRO A 38 -11.15 -8.99 -11.93
N GLY A 39 -10.82 -9.76 -12.98
CA GLY A 39 -10.18 -9.26 -14.19
C GLY A 39 -8.71 -8.86 -13.98
N GLY A 40 -7.90 -9.02 -15.03
CA GLY A 40 -6.46 -8.75 -14.97
C GLY A 40 -6.09 -7.27 -14.73
N SER A 41 -7.00 -6.33 -15.00
CA SER A 41 -6.82 -4.90 -14.72
C SER A 41 -6.75 -4.62 -13.21
N LEU A 42 -7.56 -5.31 -12.40
CA LEU A 42 -7.55 -5.14 -10.96
C LEU A 42 -6.23 -5.61 -10.34
N GLY A 43 -5.69 -6.73 -10.83
CA GLY A 43 -4.38 -7.22 -10.42
C GLY A 43 -3.26 -6.22 -10.71
N ARG A 44 -3.25 -5.61 -11.92
CA ARG A 44 -2.27 -4.57 -12.27
C ARG A 44 -2.40 -3.34 -11.40
N GLU A 45 -3.62 -2.91 -11.10
CA GLU A 45 -3.88 -1.78 -10.23
C GLU A 45 -3.37 -2.02 -8.80
N GLY A 46 -3.63 -3.21 -8.23
CA GLY A 46 -3.08 -3.57 -6.93
C GLY A 46 -1.55 -3.57 -6.90
N HIS A 47 -0.89 -4.12 -7.94
CA HIS A 47 0.58 -4.06 -8.02
C HIS A 47 1.10 -2.62 -8.12
N ARG A 48 0.44 -1.77 -8.92
CA ARG A 48 0.76 -0.34 -9.01
C ARG A 48 0.70 0.32 -7.64
N LEU A 49 -0.41 0.17 -6.92
CA LEU A 49 -0.59 0.74 -5.57
C LEU A 49 0.46 0.23 -4.59
N ALA A 50 0.75 -1.08 -4.60
CA ALA A 50 1.77 -1.67 -3.73
C ALA A 50 3.16 -1.06 -4.01
N THR A 51 3.54 -0.91 -5.28
CA THR A 51 4.80 -0.27 -5.68
C THR A 51 4.87 1.19 -5.22
N GLU A 52 3.79 1.97 -5.34
CA GLU A 52 3.80 3.36 -4.89
C GLU A 52 3.95 3.49 -3.37
N PHE A 53 3.22 2.70 -2.58
CA PHE A 53 3.41 2.68 -1.12
C PHE A 53 4.82 2.21 -0.72
N ASP A 54 5.39 1.25 -1.44
CA ASP A 54 6.74 0.75 -1.20
C ASP A 54 7.81 1.82 -1.49
N ARG A 55 7.67 2.57 -2.58
CA ARG A 55 8.54 3.70 -2.92
C ARG A 55 8.51 4.77 -1.84
N LEU A 56 7.31 5.16 -1.39
CA LEU A 56 7.14 6.14 -0.32
C LEU A 56 7.75 5.65 1.00
N HIS A 57 7.57 4.36 1.33
CA HIS A 57 8.19 3.76 2.50
C HIS A 57 9.73 3.84 2.42
N GLY A 58 10.31 3.48 1.27
CA GLY A 58 11.76 3.58 1.04
C GLY A 58 12.28 5.01 1.24
N TRP A 59 11.59 6.00 0.66
CA TRP A 59 11.98 7.41 0.84
C TRP A 59 11.99 7.86 2.30
N VAL A 60 11.02 7.43 3.11
CA VAL A 60 10.99 7.81 4.55
C VAL A 60 12.04 7.02 5.35
N ALA A 61 12.27 5.76 5.00
CA ALA A 61 13.23 4.90 5.69
C ALA A 61 14.68 5.34 5.43
N ASP A 62 14.96 5.83 4.22
CA ASP A 62 16.29 6.27 3.81
C ASP A 62 16.54 7.76 4.10
N SER A 63 15.50 8.52 4.49
CA SER A 63 15.64 9.94 4.84
C SER A 63 16.30 10.11 6.20
N PRO A 64 17.28 11.04 6.35
CA PRO A 64 17.71 11.47 7.66
C PRO A 64 16.50 12.01 8.43
N GLY A 65 16.23 11.43 9.60
CA GLY A 65 15.09 11.80 10.42
C GLY A 65 15.21 13.25 10.90
N PRO A 66 14.17 14.08 10.77
CA PRO A 66 14.19 15.42 11.36
C PRO A 66 14.27 15.32 12.89
N PRO A 67 15.16 16.08 13.55
CA PRO A 67 15.31 16.02 14.99
C PRO A 67 14.00 16.41 15.70
N GLY A 68 13.54 15.56 16.62
CA GLY A 68 12.30 15.77 17.37
C GLY A 68 11.02 15.36 16.63
N GLN A 69 11.14 14.61 15.54
CA GLN A 69 10.03 14.08 14.75
C GLN A 69 10.13 12.56 14.50
N GLU A 70 10.84 11.86 15.38
CA GLU A 70 11.06 10.41 15.30
C GLU A 70 9.73 9.63 15.41
N ALA A 71 8.78 10.15 16.19
CA ALA A 71 7.45 9.56 16.35
C ALA A 71 6.64 9.66 15.06
N GLU A 72 6.64 10.82 14.40
CA GLU A 72 5.97 11.09 13.14
C GLU A 72 6.57 10.24 12.02
N GLN A 73 7.90 10.18 11.93
CA GLN A 73 8.59 9.30 10.97
C GLN A 73 8.19 7.83 11.17
N THR A 74 8.20 7.36 12.42
CA THR A 74 7.81 5.98 12.76
C THR A 74 6.34 5.70 12.44
N CYS A 75 5.45 6.67 12.73
CA CYS A 75 4.04 6.58 12.44
C CYS A 75 3.81 6.46 10.93
N LEU A 76 4.46 7.32 10.13
CA LEU A 76 4.36 7.32 8.68
C LEU A 76 4.90 6.02 8.07
N LEU A 77 6.06 5.53 8.52
CA LEU A 77 6.60 4.22 8.09
C LEU A 77 5.63 3.08 8.38
N THR A 78 5.05 3.08 9.57
CA THR A 78 4.08 2.06 9.99
C THR A 78 2.83 2.11 9.13
N ALA A 79 2.30 3.31 8.87
CA ALA A 79 1.13 3.51 8.01
C ALA A 79 1.40 3.02 6.57
N LEU A 80 2.54 3.39 5.98
CA LEU A 80 2.91 2.99 4.62
C LEU A 80 3.08 1.47 4.52
N ARG A 81 3.77 0.85 5.49
CA ARG A 81 3.92 -0.61 5.57
C ARG A 81 2.57 -1.31 5.68
N HIS A 82 1.68 -0.78 6.51
CA HIS A 82 0.35 -1.36 6.72
C HIS A 82 -0.48 -1.37 5.43
N HIS A 83 -0.52 -0.27 4.69
CA HIS A 83 -1.21 -0.21 3.40
C HIS A 83 -0.62 -1.20 2.39
N ARG A 84 0.71 -1.29 2.30
CA ARG A 84 1.39 -2.27 1.43
C ARG A 84 1.00 -3.71 1.78
N MET A 85 0.94 -4.05 3.07
CA MET A 85 0.53 -5.38 3.53
C MET A 85 -0.91 -5.69 3.15
N ILE A 86 -1.84 -4.77 3.39
CA ILE A 86 -3.25 -4.98 3.03
C ILE A 86 -3.40 -5.21 1.52
N ILE A 87 -2.69 -4.46 0.68
CA ILE A 87 -2.74 -4.67 -0.78
C ILE A 87 -2.21 -6.05 -1.15
N HIS A 88 -1.08 -6.46 -0.56
CA HIS A 88 -0.51 -7.79 -0.79
C HIS A 88 -1.52 -8.89 -0.42
N ASP A 89 -2.13 -8.80 0.76
CA ASP A 89 -3.08 -9.79 1.23
C ASP A 89 -4.34 -9.82 0.36
N ALA A 90 -4.87 -8.65 -0.02
CA ALA A 90 -5.98 -8.54 -0.96
C ALA A 90 -5.65 -9.20 -2.31
N LEU A 91 -4.46 -8.96 -2.86
CA LEU A 91 -4.03 -9.60 -4.11
C LEU A 91 -3.96 -11.13 -3.99
N GLN A 92 -3.43 -11.66 -2.89
CA GLN A 92 -3.34 -13.11 -2.67
C GLN A 92 -4.73 -13.76 -2.54
N LEU A 93 -5.65 -13.09 -1.87
CA LEU A 93 -7.02 -13.57 -1.67
C LEU A 93 -7.85 -13.48 -2.96
N THR A 94 -7.69 -12.40 -3.73
CA THR A 94 -8.42 -12.19 -4.99
C THR A 94 -7.86 -13.03 -6.15
N PHE A 95 -6.55 -13.27 -6.19
CA PHE A 95 -5.87 -14.03 -7.25
C PHE A 95 -5.08 -15.21 -6.68
N PRO A 96 -5.74 -16.23 -6.12
CA PRO A 96 -5.04 -17.36 -5.51
C PRO A 96 -4.26 -18.16 -6.57
N LYS A 97 -2.96 -18.37 -6.34
CA LYS A 97 -2.08 -19.16 -7.23
C LYS A 97 -2.53 -20.62 -7.35
N VAL A 98 -3.17 -21.15 -6.31
CA VAL A 98 -3.83 -22.45 -6.35
C VAL A 98 -5.28 -22.19 -6.76
N ARG A 99 -5.57 -22.28 -8.06
CA ARG A 99 -6.95 -22.41 -8.52
C ARG A 99 -7.53 -23.63 -7.83
N THR A 100 -8.56 -23.44 -7.02
CA THR A 100 -9.35 -24.52 -6.43
C THR A 100 -10.15 -25.25 -7.52
N ARG A 101 -9.45 -25.93 -8.45
CA ARG A 101 -10.06 -26.93 -9.34
C ARG A 101 -10.83 -27.97 -8.54
N TYR A 102 -10.43 -28.19 -7.29
CA TYR A 102 -11.05 -29.12 -6.36
C TYR A 102 -12.48 -28.75 -5.91
N LEU A 103 -12.85 -27.45 -5.88
CA LEU A 103 -14.19 -27.04 -5.45
C LEU A 103 -15.22 -27.03 -6.59
N LEU A 104 -14.77 -26.94 -7.84
CA LEU A 104 -15.65 -27.00 -9.01
C LEU A 104 -15.96 -28.43 -9.44
N ASP A 105 -15.10 -29.41 -9.14
CA ASP A 105 -15.34 -30.83 -9.41
C ASP A 105 -16.26 -31.51 -8.38
N GLN A 106 -16.50 -30.91 -7.20
CA GLN A 106 -17.45 -31.42 -6.19
C GLN A 106 -18.88 -30.88 -6.34
N ALA A 107 -19.12 -29.97 -7.28
CA ALA A 107 -20.45 -29.40 -7.55
C ALA A 107 -21.11 -29.96 -8.82
N ARG A 108 -20.60 -31.07 -9.35
CA ARG A 108 -21.21 -31.90 -10.42
C ARG A 108 -21.58 -33.26 -9.85
#